data_AF-A0A0S7Y6H4-F1
#
_entry.id   AF-A0A0S7Y6H4-F1
#
_cell.length_a   1.000
_cell.length_b   1.000
_cell.length_c   1.000
_cell.angle_alpha   90.00
_cell.angle_beta   90.00
_cell.angle_gamma   90.00
#
_symmetry.space_group_name_H-M   'P 1'
#
loop_
_entity.id
_entity.type
_entity.pdbx_description
1 polymer ?
#
loop_
_entity_poly.entity_id
_entity_poly.type
_entity_poly.pdbx_seq_one_letter_code
_entity_poly.pdbx_strand_id
1 'polypeptide(L)'
;MAEVQFSLGKALYDLKRHDQARARFQKALALTDTETAAKSQFYVGETLLAEGNPREALKAYLRVVALWSAYKEWAAAAQFEIGKCYQNLDKANDAREAFQAVIDKYGDTKWAAPAREQLKQ
;
A
#
# COMPACT_ATOMS: atom_id res chain seq x y z
N MET A 1 -12.77 12.92 -12.27
CA MET A 1 -12.29 11.87 -13.21
C MET A 1 -11.40 10.84 -12.54
N ALA A 2 -10.38 11.25 -11.77
CA ALA A 2 -9.53 10.32 -11.01
C ALA A 2 -10.33 9.42 -10.05
N GLU A 3 -11.26 9.98 -9.28
CA GLU A 3 -12.13 9.22 -8.35
C GLU A 3 -12.98 8.17 -9.05
N VAL A 4 -13.48 8.45 -10.26
CA VAL A 4 -14.27 7.48 -11.04
C VAL A 4 -13.39 6.31 -11.47
N GLN A 5 -12.15 6.59 -11.91
CA GLN A 5 -11.19 5.53 -12.24
C GLN A 5 -10.81 4.73 -10.99
N PHE A 6 -10.63 5.38 -9.84
CA PHE A 6 -10.38 4.71 -8.57
C PHE A 6 -11.54 3.78 -8.17
N SER A 7 -12.77 4.28 -8.17
CA SER A 7 -13.96 3.49 -7.81
C SER A 7 -14.15 2.30 -8.74
N LEU A 8 -13.92 2.48 -10.05
CA LEU A 8 -13.95 1.37 -11.00
C LEU A 8 -12.82 0.37 -10.75
N GLY A 9 -11.61 0.85 -10.44
CA GLY A 9 -10.49 0.00 -10.05
C GLY A 9 -10.80 -0.82 -8.81
N LYS A 10 -11.41 -0.22 -7.80
CA LYS A 10 -11.84 -0.90 -6.57
C LYS A 10 -12.89 -1.98 -6.86
N ALA A 11 -13.90 -1.68 -7.67
CA ALA A 11 -14.89 -2.67 -8.07
C ALA A 11 -14.26 -3.87 -8.80
N LEU A 12 -13.28 -3.62 -9.68
CA LEU A 12 -12.54 -4.69 -10.37
C LEU A 12 -11.64 -5.49 -9.42
N TYR A 13 -11.04 -4.83 -8.42
CA TYR A 13 -10.24 -5.49 -7.39
C TYR A 13 -11.09 -6.44 -6.55
N ASP A 14 -12.28 -5.98 -6.13
CA ASP A 14 -13.24 -6.78 -5.38
C ASP A 14 -13.74 -8.00 -6.20
N LEU A 15 -13.77 -7.87 -7.55
CA LEU A 15 -14.04 -8.95 -8.50
C LEU A 15 -12.82 -9.84 -8.82
N LYS A 16 -11.70 -9.68 -8.11
CA LYS A 16 -10.43 -10.38 -8.34
C LYS A 16 -9.83 -10.21 -9.74
N ARG A 17 -10.25 -9.17 -10.47
CA ARG A 17 -9.72 -8.81 -11.79
C ARG A 17 -8.52 -7.87 -11.62
N HIS A 18 -7.45 -8.39 -11.02
CA HIS A 18 -6.30 -7.61 -10.55
C HIS A 18 -5.60 -6.80 -11.66
N ASP A 19 -5.38 -7.38 -12.84
CA ASP A 19 -4.85 -6.66 -14.01
C ASP A 19 -5.70 -5.45 -14.42
N GLN A 20 -7.01 -5.65 -14.55
CA GLN A 20 -7.92 -4.58 -14.96
C GLN A 20 -8.03 -3.52 -13.87
N ALA A 21 -8.08 -3.93 -12.61
CA ALA A 21 -8.08 -3.03 -11.46
C ALA A 21 -6.83 -2.14 -11.45
N ARG A 22 -5.65 -2.75 -11.61
CA ARG A 22 -4.36 -2.05 -11.68
C ARG A 22 -4.34 -1.01 -12.80
N ALA A 23 -4.82 -1.35 -14.00
CA ALA A 23 -4.91 -0.41 -15.11
C ALA A 23 -5.80 0.81 -14.78
N ARG A 24 -6.88 0.62 -14.00
CA ARG A 24 -7.74 1.73 -13.57
C ARG A 24 -7.10 2.58 -12.48
N PHE A 25 -6.42 1.98 -11.52
CA PHE A 25 -5.67 2.73 -10.52
C PHE A 25 -4.52 3.54 -11.15
N GLN A 26 -3.80 2.98 -12.11
CA GLN A 26 -2.77 3.71 -12.88
C GLN A 26 -3.35 4.91 -13.65
N LYS A 27 -4.56 4.77 -14.21
CA LYS A 27 -5.26 5.92 -14.82
C LYS A 27 -5.64 6.97 -13.77
N ALA A 28 -6.10 6.56 -12.59
CA ALA A 28 -6.40 7.50 -11.52
C ALA A 28 -5.16 8.28 -11.07
N LEU A 29 -4.01 7.61 -10.97
CA LEU A 29 -2.70 8.21 -10.66
C LEU A 29 -2.27 9.25 -11.68
N ALA A 30 -2.47 8.98 -12.97
CA ALA A 30 -2.10 9.93 -14.03
C ALA A 30 -3.00 11.17 -14.09
N LEU A 31 -4.12 11.19 -13.36
CA LEU A 31 -5.14 12.25 -13.42
C LEU A 31 -5.09 13.21 -12.24
N THR A 32 -4.34 12.91 -11.18
CA THR A 32 -4.29 13.75 -9.96
C THR A 32 -3.05 13.44 -9.12
N ASP A 33 -2.63 14.41 -8.31
CA ASP A 33 -1.60 14.26 -7.27
C ASP A 33 -2.17 14.35 -5.84
N THR A 34 -3.50 14.36 -5.72
CA THR A 34 -4.20 14.44 -4.43
C THR A 34 -4.18 13.12 -3.65
N GLU A 35 -4.88 13.06 -2.52
CA GLU A 35 -5.02 11.84 -1.71
C GLU A 35 -5.44 10.63 -2.57
N THR A 36 -6.32 10.83 -3.56
CA THR A 36 -6.77 9.80 -4.52
C THR A 36 -5.61 9.15 -5.27
N ALA A 37 -4.53 9.89 -5.56
CA ALA A 37 -3.31 9.34 -6.12
C ALA A 37 -2.65 8.39 -5.12
N ALA A 38 -2.46 8.82 -3.87
CA ALA A 38 -1.92 7.96 -2.80
C ALA A 38 -2.74 6.67 -2.63
N LYS A 39 -4.09 6.77 -2.59
CA LYS A 39 -4.98 5.60 -2.54
C LYS A 39 -4.73 4.68 -3.73
N SER A 40 -4.73 5.26 -4.93
CA SER A 40 -4.58 4.48 -6.16
C SER A 40 -3.25 3.75 -6.22
N GLN A 41 -2.14 4.39 -5.84
CA GLN A 41 -0.84 3.75 -5.77
C GLN A 41 -0.80 2.61 -4.74
N PHE A 42 -1.43 2.81 -3.57
CA PHE A 42 -1.57 1.75 -2.58
C PHE A 42 -2.30 0.54 -3.15
N TYR A 43 -3.44 0.75 -3.81
CA TYR A 43 -4.20 -0.34 -4.42
C TYR A 43 -3.50 -0.99 -5.62
N VAL A 44 -2.57 -0.31 -6.31
CA VAL A 44 -1.66 -0.99 -7.25
C VAL A 44 -0.81 -2.03 -6.50
N GLY A 45 -0.29 -1.71 -5.32
CA GLY A 45 0.39 -2.67 -4.45
C GLY A 45 -0.50 -3.85 -4.05
N GLU A 46 -1.73 -3.56 -3.60
CA GLU A 46 -2.70 -4.60 -3.23
C GLU A 46 -2.98 -5.56 -4.38
N THR A 47 -3.14 -5.06 -5.61
CA THR A 47 -3.36 -5.92 -6.78
C THR A 47 -2.20 -6.88 -7.02
N LEU A 48 -0.96 -6.41 -6.85
CA LEU A 48 0.25 -7.21 -7.07
C LEU A 48 0.42 -8.23 -5.94
N LEU A 49 0.10 -7.86 -4.71
CA LEU A 49 0.16 -8.77 -3.57
C LEU A 49 -0.87 -9.89 -3.69
N ALA A 50 -2.10 -9.56 -4.13
CA ALA A 50 -3.16 -10.53 -4.38
C ALA A 50 -2.82 -11.52 -5.51
N GLU A 51 -2.01 -11.10 -6.48
CA GLU A 51 -1.47 -11.96 -7.55
C GLU A 51 -0.27 -12.82 -7.10
N GLY A 52 0.16 -12.72 -5.83
CA GLY A 52 1.30 -13.46 -5.30
C GLY A 52 2.66 -12.88 -5.70
N ASN A 53 2.71 -11.59 -6.05
CA ASN A 53 3.93 -10.89 -6.44
C ASN A 53 4.42 -9.90 -5.36
N PRO A 54 4.87 -10.36 -4.17
CA PRO A 54 5.23 -9.49 -3.06
C PRO A 54 6.40 -8.54 -3.38
N ARG A 55 7.31 -8.92 -4.29
CA ARG A 55 8.42 -8.04 -4.73
C ARG A 55 7.93 -6.80 -5.48
N GLU A 56 6.96 -6.97 -6.37
CA GLU A 56 6.41 -5.84 -7.13
C GLU A 56 5.44 -5.03 -6.26
N ALA A 57 4.68 -5.70 -5.39
CA ALA A 57 3.84 -5.03 -4.39
C ALA A 57 4.68 -4.12 -3.49
N LEU A 58 5.82 -4.62 -2.98
CA LEU A 58 6.78 -3.85 -2.20
C LEU A 58 7.21 -2.55 -2.89
N LYS A 59 7.59 -2.62 -4.18
CA LYS A 59 7.95 -1.42 -4.96
C LYS A 59 6.79 -0.43 -5.06
N ALA A 60 5.57 -0.94 -5.24
CA ALA A 60 4.38 -0.11 -5.34
C ALA A 60 4.07 0.61 -4.02
N TYR A 61 4.19 -0.07 -2.87
CA TYR A 61 4.00 0.55 -1.56
C TYR A 61 5.12 1.53 -1.19
N LEU A 62 6.38 1.23 -1.53
CA LEU A 62 7.51 2.14 -1.32
C LEU A 62 7.29 3.47 -2.04
N ARG A 63 6.68 3.44 -3.23
CA ARG A 63 6.25 4.65 -3.94
C ARG A 63 5.22 5.47 -3.17
N VAL A 64 4.26 4.83 -2.48
CA VAL A 64 3.30 5.53 -1.61
C VAL A 64 4.03 6.34 -0.54
N VAL A 65 4.94 5.68 0.18
CA VAL A 65 5.70 6.31 1.27
C VAL A 65 6.64 7.40 0.76
N ALA A 66 7.24 7.22 -0.43
CA ALA A 66 8.18 8.18 -0.99
C ALA A 66 7.51 9.45 -1.55
N LEU A 67 6.39 9.31 -2.25
CA LEU A 67 5.78 10.42 -2.99
C LEU A 67 4.57 11.04 -2.27
N TRP A 68 3.92 10.29 -1.38
CA TRP A 68 2.68 10.69 -0.72
C TRP A 68 2.74 10.60 0.80
N SER A 69 3.93 10.80 1.39
CA SER A 69 4.15 10.83 2.85
C SER A 69 3.30 11.85 3.60
N ALA A 70 2.86 12.92 2.92
CA ALA A 70 1.93 13.91 3.46
C ALA A 70 0.55 13.30 3.81
N TYR A 71 0.14 12.25 3.10
CA TYR A 71 -1.11 11.53 3.36
C TYR A 71 -0.83 10.38 4.35
N LYS A 72 -0.66 10.73 5.62
CA LYS A 72 -0.23 9.83 6.70
C LYS A 72 -1.00 8.51 6.75
N GLU A 73 -2.33 8.52 6.61
CA GLU A 73 -3.14 7.30 6.64
C GLU A 73 -2.74 6.28 5.55
N TRP A 74 -2.44 6.75 4.33
CA TRP A 74 -2.03 5.89 3.21
C TRP A 74 -0.56 5.53 3.27
N ALA A 75 0.29 6.46 3.71
CA ALA A 75 1.70 6.20 3.92
C ALA A 75 1.90 5.16 5.05
N ALA A 76 1.10 5.22 6.12
CA ALA A 76 1.10 4.24 7.20
C ALA A 76 0.58 2.87 6.75
N ALA A 77 -0.53 2.84 6.00
CA ALA A 77 -1.06 1.62 5.40
C ALA A 77 0.00 0.94 4.50
N ALA A 78 0.64 1.72 3.61
CA ALA A 78 1.68 1.22 2.73
C ALA A 78 2.90 0.73 3.52
N GLN A 79 3.34 1.46 4.54
CA GLN A 79 4.47 1.07 5.40
C GLN A 79 4.19 -0.23 6.16
N PHE A 80 2.95 -0.45 6.61
CA PHE A 80 2.54 -1.71 7.22
C PHE A 80 2.56 -2.87 6.20
N GLU A 81 2.01 -2.65 4.99
CA GLU A 81 2.03 -3.66 3.93
C GLU A 81 3.44 -3.94 3.40
N ILE A 82 4.37 -2.97 3.46
CA ILE A 82 5.80 -3.19 3.21
C ILE A 82 6.37 -4.23 4.19
N GLY A 83 6.03 -4.12 5.48
CA GLY A 83 6.44 -5.10 6.49
C GLY A 83 5.93 -6.50 6.16
N LYS A 84 4.66 -6.63 5.78
CA LYS A 84 4.07 -7.90 5.34
C LYS A 84 4.72 -8.43 4.05
N CYS A 85 5.03 -7.57 3.10
CA CYS A 85 5.76 -7.96 1.89
C CYS A 85 7.14 -8.52 2.24
N TYR A 86 7.85 -7.92 3.19
CA TYR A 86 9.13 -8.44 3.66
C TYR A 86 9.00 -9.77 4.41
N GLN A 87 7.95 -9.97 5.21
CA GLN A 87 7.63 -11.28 5.80
C GLN A 87 7.43 -12.35 4.72
N ASN A 88 6.64 -12.05 3.69
CA ASN A 88 6.40 -12.96 2.57
C ASN A 88 7.66 -13.25 1.72
N LEU A 89 8.72 -12.45 1.89
CA LEU A 89 10.01 -12.62 1.22
C LEU A 89 11.08 -13.22 2.14
N ASP A 90 10.68 -13.76 3.30
CA ASP A 90 11.57 -14.33 4.33
C ASP A 90 12.63 -13.33 4.86
N LYS A 91 12.33 -12.03 4.77
CA LYS A 91 13.19 -10.94 5.21
C LYS A 91 12.72 -10.40 6.56
N ALA A 92 12.84 -11.22 7.60
CA ALA A 92 12.31 -10.91 8.93
C ALA A 92 12.88 -9.60 9.54
N ASN A 93 14.16 -9.30 9.32
CA ASN A 93 14.77 -8.06 9.80
C ASN A 93 14.17 -6.82 9.10
N ASP A 94 14.12 -6.83 7.76
CA ASP A 94 13.51 -5.76 6.97
C ASP A 94 12.02 -5.56 7.34
N ALA A 95 11.30 -6.65 7.63
CA ALA A 95 9.92 -6.60 8.07
C ALA A 95 9.76 -5.90 9.43
N ARG A 96 10.60 -6.25 10.41
CA ARG A 96 10.59 -5.62 11.73
C ARG A 96 10.90 -4.13 11.65
N GLU A 97 11.90 -3.75 10.87
CA GLU A 97 12.20 -2.33 10.62
C GLU A 97 11.01 -1.60 9.99
N ALA A 98 10.35 -2.23 9.03
CA ALA A 98 9.19 -1.63 8.38
C ALA A 98 8.02 -1.42 9.35
N PHE A 99 7.71 -2.39 10.22
CA PHE A 99 6.66 -2.24 11.25
C PHE A 99 7.05 -1.22 12.32
N GLN A 100 8.30 -1.19 12.74
CA GLN A 100 8.79 -0.18 13.67
C GLN A 100 8.65 1.23 13.09
N ALA A 101 8.95 1.40 11.80
CA ALA A 101 8.75 2.67 11.11
C ALA A 101 7.28 3.12 11.08
N VAL A 102 6.31 2.21 11.10
CA VAL A 102 4.88 2.57 11.25
C VAL A 102 4.64 3.22 12.61
N ILE A 103 5.20 2.64 13.67
CA ILE A 103 5.01 3.13 15.04
C ILE A 103 5.70 4.48 15.24
N ASP A 104 6.92 4.62 14.71
CA ASP A 104 7.74 5.80 14.92
C ASP A 104 7.25 7.01 14.11
N LYS A 105 6.84 6.78 12.85
CA LYS A 105 6.46 7.87 11.92
C LYS A 105 4.96 8.11 11.86
N TYR A 106 4.16 7.09 12.13
CA TYR A 106 2.70 7.11 11.95
C TYR A 106 1.96 6.61 13.21
N GLY A 107 2.55 6.84 14.39
CA GLY A 107 2.01 6.43 15.69
C GLY A 107 0.61 6.96 16.02
N ASP A 108 0.18 8.03 15.34
CA ASP A 108 -1.15 8.65 15.41
C ASP A 108 -2.20 7.96 14.54
N THR A 109 -1.79 7.08 13.63
CA THR A 109 -2.69 6.37 12.70
C THR A 109 -3.17 5.05 13.30
N LYS A 110 -4.28 4.53 12.76
CA LYS A 110 -4.82 3.21 13.13
C LYS A 110 -3.86 2.04 12.86
N TRP A 111 -2.80 2.25 12.08
CA TRP A 111 -1.84 1.21 11.68
C TRP A 111 -0.74 0.96 12.71
N ALA A 112 -0.54 1.87 13.67
CA ALA A 112 0.47 1.72 14.71
C ALA A 112 0.18 0.54 15.65
N ALA A 113 -1.10 0.29 15.99
CA ALA A 113 -1.47 -0.83 16.85
C ALA A 113 -1.24 -2.20 16.17
N PRO A 114 -1.72 -2.45 14.93
CA PRO A 114 -1.38 -3.67 14.19
C PRO A 114 0.13 -3.88 14.02
N ALA A 115 0.89 -2.80 13.76
CA ALA A 115 2.35 -2.89 13.62
C ALA A 115 3.03 -3.37 14.91
N ARG A 116 2.59 -2.88 16.08
CA ARG A 116 3.08 -3.37 17.39
C ARG A 116 2.81 -4.85 17.61
N GLU A 117 1.64 -5.33 17.18
CA GLU A 117 1.30 -6.75 17.31
C GLU A 117 2.16 -7.63 16.40
N GLN A 118 2.54 -7.15 15.22
CA GLN A 118 3.46 -7.87 14.33
C GLN A 118 4.88 -7.98 14.89
N LEU A 119 5.34 -7.01 15.69
CA LEU A 119 6.66 -7.04 16.30
C LEU A 119 6.79 -8.00 17.50
N LYS A 120 5.66 -8.43 18.07
CA LYS A 120 5.62 -9.36 19.22
C LYS A 120 5.66 -10.83 18.80
N GLN A 121 5.37 -11.12 17.54
CA GLN A 121 5.39 -12.47 16.95
C GLN A 121 6.82 -12.85 16.55
#